data_AF-A0A445C035-F1
#
_entry.id   AF-A0A445C035-F1
#
_cell.length_a   1.000
_cell.length_b   1.000
_cell.length_c   1.000
_cell.angle_alpha   90.00
_cell.angle_beta   90.00
_cell.angle_gamma   90.00
#
_symmetry.space_group_name_H-M   'P 1'
#
loop_
_entity.id
_entity.type
_entity.pdbx_description
1 polymer ?
#
loop_
_entity_poly.entity_id
_entity_poly.type
_entity_poly.pdbx_seq_one_letter_code
_entity_poly.pdbx_strand_id
1 'polypeptide(L)'
;MPPLNILLSCIALPALNVATPSSSMCHTTPILPANDDAAVCFLLPSMTWHCRRARSLVLPLLQRYTSAIASMLLHRVFTIFIACRFASFTQMNALVLWVHEPEVRHAMLANKALKAMTNKIKELQVVVEIACGNKTLYVNAVREAYIDLYGCTIEEDILDCVYDMPLKKTLLALISSNRHSKETTKKEIAVEDASKMHEAIRKRRLDDDSFLWILSTRSISQLRETFATYQQLFDHSLEQDIANCGEDDLENLLIAAIRCTCNPEKHFAKVIRESMIGIGTDEESLNRAIVSRAEVDMLKIEIEYAAMFDSNLVKDVCGDTSGSYQNFLMTLMGKDPLE
;
A
#
# COMPACT_ATOMS: atom_id res chain seq x y z
N MET A 1 30.06 28.56 9.24
CA MET A 1 31.16 27.60 8.95
C MET A 1 32.10 27.57 10.15
N PRO A 2 32.67 26.42 10.56
CA PRO A 2 32.95 25.21 9.77
C PRO A 2 32.41 23.92 10.48
N PRO A 3 32.84 22.67 10.18
CA PRO A 3 31.94 21.60 9.76
C PRO A 3 31.92 20.39 10.72
N LEU A 4 30.86 19.58 10.69
CA LEU A 4 30.87 18.24 11.31
C LEU A 4 31.07 17.18 10.21
N ASN A 5 32.32 17.06 9.77
CA ASN A 5 32.82 15.80 9.23
C ASN A 5 33.40 15.06 10.44
N ILE A 6 32.90 13.85 10.72
CA ILE A 6 33.51 12.70 11.43
C ILE A 6 32.36 11.80 11.88
N LEU A 7 32.10 10.75 11.09
CA LEU A 7 31.82 9.37 11.54
C LEU A 7 31.42 8.50 10.32
N LEU A 8 32.35 8.39 9.38
CA LEU A 8 32.34 7.38 8.32
C LEU A 8 33.68 6.65 8.38
N SER A 9 33.84 5.79 9.38
CA SER A 9 34.83 4.71 9.37
C SER A 9 34.60 3.80 10.57
N CYS A 10 33.87 2.71 10.39
CA CYS A 10 34.08 1.42 11.09
C CYS A 10 32.99 0.42 10.65
N ILE A 11 33.00 0.00 9.38
CA ILE A 11 32.49 -1.32 9.00
C ILE A 11 33.57 -1.97 8.15
N ALA A 12 34.49 -2.64 8.82
CA ALA A 12 35.31 -3.69 8.24
C ALA A 12 34.98 -4.98 9.02
N LEU A 13 34.21 -5.87 8.40
CA LEU A 13 34.25 -7.30 8.68
C LEU A 13 35.17 -7.91 7.59
N PRO A 14 36.04 -8.89 7.91
CA PRO A 14 35.55 -10.23 8.25
C PRO A 14 36.45 -11.09 9.19
N ALA A 15 35.83 -12.08 9.85
CA ALA A 15 36.15 -13.52 9.82
C ALA A 15 35.57 -14.22 11.06
N LEU A 16 34.39 -14.82 10.91
CA LEU A 16 33.85 -15.78 11.88
C LEU A 16 34.60 -17.11 11.73
N ASN A 17 35.33 -17.48 12.77
CA ASN A 17 35.90 -18.82 12.89
C ASN A 17 34.80 -19.77 13.41
N VAL A 18 34.66 -20.90 12.73
CA VAL A 18 33.66 -21.94 13.02
C VAL A 18 34.05 -22.68 14.30
N ALA A 19 33.14 -22.74 15.28
CA ALA A 19 33.21 -23.69 16.39
C ALA A 19 31.85 -24.40 16.55
N THR A 20 31.89 -25.72 16.51
CA THR A 20 30.78 -26.68 16.58
C THR A 20 30.27 -26.88 18.02
N PRO A 21 29.10 -27.54 18.22
CA PRO A 21 28.31 -27.41 19.44
C PRO A 21 28.60 -28.50 20.48
N SER A 22 28.42 -28.18 21.76
CA SER A 22 28.26 -29.20 22.82
C SER A 22 27.18 -28.81 23.82
N SER A 23 26.26 -29.76 23.97
CA SER A 23 25.14 -29.94 24.90
C SER A 23 25.37 -29.56 26.37
N SER A 24 24.33 -29.03 27.05
CA SER A 24 23.67 -29.70 28.20
C SER A 24 22.59 -28.84 28.90
N MET A 25 21.41 -29.48 29.04
CA MET A 25 20.39 -29.48 30.12
C MET A 25 19.85 -28.21 30.84
N CYS A 26 18.50 -28.13 30.77
CA CYS A 26 17.50 -27.91 31.84
C CYS A 26 17.62 -26.71 32.80
N HIS A 27 16.61 -25.82 32.80
CA HIS A 27 15.51 -25.81 33.78
C HIS A 27 14.56 -24.59 33.60
N THR A 28 13.25 -24.88 33.67
CA THR A 28 12.11 -24.05 34.13
C THR A 28 11.81 -22.69 33.48
N THR A 29 10.74 -22.68 32.69
CA THR A 29 9.86 -21.52 32.46
C THR A 29 9.11 -21.14 33.74
N PRO A 30 8.94 -19.84 34.06
CA PRO A 30 7.83 -19.38 34.88
C PRO A 30 6.74 -18.76 34.00
N ILE A 31 5.53 -19.28 34.19
CA ILE A 31 4.26 -18.74 33.72
C ILE A 31 4.00 -17.37 34.40
N LEU A 32 3.45 -16.45 33.62
CA LEU A 32 3.03 -15.08 33.96
C LEU A 32 2.20 -14.95 35.26
N PRO A 33 2.09 -13.70 35.77
CA PRO A 33 0.77 -13.13 36.01
C PRO A 33 0.50 -11.98 35.04
N ALA A 34 -0.52 -12.17 34.21
CA ALA A 34 -1.20 -11.13 33.48
C ALA A 34 -2.00 -10.30 34.50
N ASN A 35 -1.63 -9.03 34.67
CA ASN A 35 -2.45 -7.91 35.17
C ASN A 35 -1.46 -6.85 35.69
N ASP A 36 -1.13 -5.87 34.83
CA ASP A 36 -0.77 -4.48 35.22
C ASP A 36 -0.15 -3.68 34.04
N ASP A 37 0.22 -4.32 32.93
CA ASP A 37 0.90 -3.64 31.81
C ASP A 37 -0.01 -2.73 30.94
N ALA A 38 -1.33 -2.87 31.06
CA ALA A 38 -2.28 -2.01 30.33
C ALA A 38 -2.38 -0.58 30.90
N ALA A 39 -1.93 -0.35 32.14
CA ALA A 39 -2.07 0.95 32.80
C ALA A 39 -1.00 1.97 32.37
N VAL A 40 0.12 1.54 31.78
CA VAL A 40 1.25 2.44 31.46
C VAL A 40 1.01 3.23 30.16
N CYS A 41 0.18 2.71 29.25
CA CYS A 41 -0.12 3.39 27.97
C CYS A 41 -1.10 4.57 28.11
N PHE A 42 -1.86 4.66 29.20
CA PHE A 42 -2.87 5.71 29.40
C PHE A 42 -2.36 7.01 30.06
N LEU A 43 -1.09 7.09 30.47
CA LEU A 43 -0.53 8.26 31.17
C LEU A 43 0.37 9.18 30.30
N LEU A 44 0.31 9.07 28.97
CA LEU A 44 1.16 9.84 28.05
C LEU A 44 0.43 10.92 27.22
N PRO A 45 -0.30 11.88 27.84
CA PRO A 45 -0.50 13.17 27.14
C PRO A 45 0.05 14.43 27.83
N SER A 46 0.85 14.38 28.91
CA SER A 46 1.28 15.63 29.57
C SER A 46 2.68 15.67 30.19
N MET A 47 3.65 14.92 29.67
CA MET A 47 5.04 15.06 30.12
C MET A 47 5.89 15.83 29.10
N THR A 48 6.20 17.08 29.43
CA THR A 48 7.34 17.78 28.84
C THR A 48 8.61 16.99 29.21
N TRP A 49 9.29 16.45 28.19
CA TRP A 49 10.41 15.50 28.31
C TRP A 49 11.73 16.12 28.81
N HIS A 50 11.68 16.94 29.86
CA HIS A 50 12.88 17.39 30.59
C HIS A 50 13.18 16.58 31.85
N CYS A 51 12.42 15.52 32.14
CA CYS A 51 12.55 14.79 33.41
C CYS A 51 13.40 13.52 33.27
N ARG A 52 14.56 13.47 33.97
CA ARG A 52 15.46 12.30 34.11
C ARG A 52 14.76 10.98 34.55
N ARG A 53 13.49 11.06 34.99
CA ARG A 53 12.69 9.97 35.55
C ARG A 53 11.97 9.10 34.50
N ALA A 54 11.69 9.62 33.30
CA ALA A 54 11.15 8.79 32.20
C ALA A 54 12.22 7.82 31.67
N ARG A 55 13.48 8.25 31.68
CA ARG A 55 14.64 7.45 31.28
C ARG A 55 14.84 6.21 32.15
N SER A 56 14.51 6.26 33.44
CA SER A 56 14.64 5.13 34.38
C SER A 56 13.53 4.09 34.29
N LEU A 57 12.37 4.43 33.71
CA LEU A 57 11.23 3.50 33.58
C LEU A 57 11.18 2.80 32.23
N VAL A 58 11.65 3.46 31.17
CA VAL A 58 11.61 2.93 29.79
C VAL A 58 12.84 2.05 29.47
N LEU A 59 14.03 2.38 30.00
CA LEU A 59 15.24 1.59 29.77
C LEU A 59 15.12 0.11 30.22
N PRO A 60 14.55 -0.21 31.41
CA PRO A 60 14.43 -1.60 31.86
C PRO A 60 13.46 -2.43 31.02
N LEU A 61 12.43 -1.81 30.41
CA LEU A 61 11.50 -2.46 29.48
C LEU A 61 12.17 -2.76 28.14
N LEU A 62 13.06 -1.88 27.67
CA LEU A 62 13.83 -2.07 26.44
C LEU A 62 14.96 -3.08 26.57
N GLN A 63 15.49 -3.30 27.77
CA GLN A 63 16.50 -4.33 28.03
C GLN A 63 15.94 -5.76 28.01
N ARG A 64 14.61 -5.96 27.97
CA ARG A 64 13.97 -7.28 27.88
C ARG A 64 13.72 -7.77 26.46
N TYR A 65 13.76 -6.90 25.46
CA TYR A 65 13.54 -7.28 24.06
C TYR A 65 14.88 -7.48 23.36
N THR A 66 15.06 -8.63 22.71
CA THR A 66 16.28 -9.02 21.99
C THR A 66 16.65 -8.02 20.89
N SER A 67 17.66 -7.20 21.20
CA SER A 67 18.56 -6.30 20.46
C SER A 67 18.28 -5.74 19.05
N ALA A 68 17.44 -6.32 18.20
CA ALA A 68 17.17 -5.80 16.84
C ALA A 68 15.77 -5.18 16.72
N ILE A 69 14.73 -5.90 17.17
CA ILE A 69 13.33 -5.47 17.07
C ILE A 69 13.07 -4.28 18.00
N ALA A 70 13.63 -4.31 19.22
CA ALA A 70 13.55 -3.19 20.16
C ALA A 70 14.21 -1.91 19.63
N SER A 71 15.33 -2.05 18.91
CA SER A 71 16.05 -0.91 18.30
C SER A 71 15.28 -0.33 17.11
N MET A 72 14.69 -1.18 16.26
CA MET A 72 13.81 -0.73 15.17
C MET A 72 12.55 -0.03 15.72
N LEU A 73 11.89 -0.62 16.72
CA LEU A 73 10.70 -0.03 17.34
C LEU A 73 11.04 1.28 18.07
N LEU A 74 12.14 1.34 18.81
CA LEU A 74 12.56 2.55 19.49
C LEU A 74 12.97 3.65 18.50
N HIS A 75 13.67 3.30 17.42
CA HIS A 75 14.00 4.25 16.35
C HIS A 75 12.74 4.76 15.66
N ARG A 76 11.78 3.88 15.34
CA ARG A 76 10.49 4.24 14.73
C ARG A 76 9.66 5.15 15.64
N VAL A 77 9.52 4.81 16.93
CA VAL A 77 8.81 5.63 17.94
C VAL A 77 9.50 6.98 18.17
N PHE A 78 10.84 7.00 18.22
CA PHE A 78 11.60 8.23 18.40
C PHE A 78 11.58 9.12 17.15
N THR A 79 11.58 8.53 15.95
CA THR A 79 11.40 9.22 14.66
C THR A 79 10.00 9.82 14.57
N ILE A 80 8.95 9.08 14.95
CA ILE A 80 7.58 9.60 15.06
C ILE A 80 7.56 10.80 16.00
N PHE A 81 8.10 10.67 17.21
CA PHE A 81 8.05 11.73 18.22
C PHE A 81 8.78 13.02 17.80
N ILE A 82 9.93 12.90 17.13
CA ILE A 82 10.69 14.05 16.63
C ILE A 82 10.00 14.69 15.42
N ALA A 83 9.51 13.88 14.47
CA ALA A 83 8.85 14.39 13.29
C ALA A 83 7.50 15.03 13.61
N CYS A 84 6.68 14.44 14.49
CA CYS A 84 5.40 15.01 14.92
C CYS A 84 5.54 16.39 15.60
N ARG A 85 6.74 16.75 16.08
CA ARG A 85 6.99 18.03 16.74
C ARG A 85 7.33 19.18 15.78
N PHE A 86 7.73 18.88 14.55
CA PHE A 86 8.24 19.87 13.59
C PHE A 86 7.74 19.69 12.14
N ALA A 87 6.94 18.66 11.86
CA ALA A 87 6.40 18.39 10.53
C ALA A 87 5.10 19.17 10.26
N SER A 88 4.90 19.59 9.00
CA SER A 88 3.59 20.02 8.51
C SER A 88 2.60 18.84 8.57
N PHE A 89 1.29 19.14 8.56
CA PHE A 89 0.24 18.11 8.54
C PHE A 89 0.42 17.08 7.40
N THR A 90 0.84 17.55 6.21
CA THR A 90 1.12 16.71 5.04
C THR A 90 2.32 15.77 5.26
N GLN A 91 3.41 16.29 5.81
CA GLN A 91 4.60 15.50 6.14
C GLN A 91 4.31 14.46 7.23
N MET A 92 3.46 14.81 8.20
CA MET A 92 3.04 13.89 9.26
C MET A 92 2.24 12.71 8.70
N ASN A 93 1.35 12.94 7.72
CA ASN A 93 0.55 11.87 7.09
C ASN A 93 1.43 10.85 6.34
N ALA A 94 2.36 11.33 5.51
CA ALA A 94 3.26 10.47 4.75
C ALA A 94 4.17 9.64 5.68
N LEU A 95 4.68 10.27 6.73
CA LEU A 95 5.55 9.60 7.70
C LEU A 95 4.78 8.58 8.55
N VAL A 96 3.57 8.91 9.02
CA VAL A 96 2.73 7.98 9.77
C VAL A 96 2.50 6.72 8.94
N LEU A 97 2.14 6.87 7.66
CA LEU A 97 1.99 5.72 6.76
C LEU A 97 3.30 4.91 6.68
N TRP A 98 4.44 5.56 6.48
CA TRP A 98 5.74 4.90 6.31
C TRP A 98 6.20 4.11 7.53
N VAL A 99 5.91 4.56 8.76
CA VAL A 99 6.41 3.92 9.98
C VAL A 99 5.73 2.58 10.28
N HIS A 100 4.50 2.40 9.80
CA HIS A 100 3.80 1.12 9.92
C HIS A 100 4.31 0.09 8.91
N GLU A 101 4.24 -1.18 9.30
CA GLU A 101 4.45 -2.31 8.39
C GLU A 101 3.51 -2.18 7.17
N PRO A 102 3.91 -2.64 5.97
CA PRO A 102 3.15 -2.43 4.74
C PRO A 102 1.69 -2.89 4.80
N GLU A 103 1.42 -4.05 5.41
CA GLU A 103 0.07 -4.59 5.55
C GLU A 103 -0.82 -3.74 6.48
N VAL A 104 -0.26 -3.27 7.60
CA VAL A 104 -0.92 -2.36 8.55
C VAL A 104 -1.21 -1.02 7.86
N ARG A 105 -0.24 -0.50 7.09
CA ARG A 105 -0.40 0.74 6.30
C ARG A 105 -1.55 0.62 5.31
N HIS A 106 -1.64 -0.48 4.56
CA HIS A 106 -2.74 -0.71 3.63
C HIS A 106 -4.09 -0.91 4.34
N ALA A 107 -4.12 -1.55 5.50
CA ALA A 107 -5.33 -1.65 6.31
C ALA A 107 -5.83 -0.26 6.77
N MET A 108 -4.91 0.62 7.19
CA MET A 108 -5.23 2.02 7.52
C MET A 108 -5.77 2.81 6.32
N LEU A 109 -5.15 2.66 5.16
CA LEU A 109 -5.61 3.30 3.92
C LEU A 109 -7.00 2.81 3.50
N ALA A 110 -7.25 1.50 3.59
CA ALA A 110 -8.57 0.93 3.30
C ALA A 110 -9.65 1.45 4.25
N ASN A 111 -9.38 1.51 5.57
CA ASN A 111 -10.35 2.02 6.54
C ASN A 111 -10.67 3.49 6.30
N LYS A 112 -9.64 4.31 6.09
CA LYS A 112 -9.82 5.74 5.75
C LYS A 112 -10.67 5.91 4.49
N ALA A 113 -10.41 5.13 3.45
CA ALA A 113 -11.18 5.17 2.21
C ALA A 113 -12.65 4.78 2.40
N LEU A 114 -12.93 3.73 3.18
CA LEU A 114 -14.30 3.25 3.40
C LEU A 114 -15.11 4.16 4.32
N LYS A 115 -14.47 4.77 5.33
CA LYS A 115 -15.13 5.70 6.27
C LYS A 115 -15.24 7.13 5.75
N ALA A 116 -14.70 7.42 4.56
CA ALA A 116 -14.86 8.72 3.94
C ALA A 116 -16.33 8.94 3.54
N MET A 117 -16.92 10.07 3.93
CA MET A 117 -18.36 10.34 3.77
C MET A 117 -18.82 10.38 2.30
N THR A 118 -17.89 10.58 1.36
CA THR A 118 -18.27 10.78 -0.04
C THR A 118 -18.28 9.50 -0.87
N ASN A 119 -17.61 8.43 -0.39
CA ASN A 119 -17.34 7.18 -1.11
C ASN A 119 -17.06 7.40 -2.61
N LYS A 120 -16.32 8.47 -2.93
CA LYS A 120 -16.02 8.83 -4.32
C LYS A 120 -15.05 7.84 -4.93
N ILE A 121 -15.01 7.78 -6.26
CA ILE A 121 -14.07 6.96 -7.04
C ILE A 121 -12.64 6.95 -6.48
N LYS A 122 -12.08 8.12 -6.14
CA LYS A 122 -10.71 8.27 -5.64
C LYS A 122 -10.46 7.54 -4.33
N GLU A 123 -11.48 7.48 -3.47
CA GLU A 123 -11.42 6.81 -2.16
C GLU A 123 -11.54 5.30 -2.39
N LEU A 124 -12.54 4.86 -3.15
CA LEU A 124 -12.77 3.42 -3.42
C LEU A 124 -11.67 2.77 -4.25
N GLN A 125 -10.97 3.55 -5.09
CA GLN A 125 -9.81 3.11 -5.84
C GLN A 125 -8.69 2.56 -4.93
N VAL A 126 -8.57 3.03 -3.69
CA VAL A 126 -7.60 2.51 -2.71
C VAL A 126 -7.80 1.02 -2.46
N VAL A 127 -9.06 0.58 -2.33
CA VAL A 127 -9.40 -0.83 -2.10
C VAL A 127 -9.05 -1.66 -3.33
N VAL A 128 -9.27 -1.12 -4.54
CA VAL A 128 -8.88 -1.76 -5.79
C VAL A 128 -7.36 -1.87 -5.92
N GLU A 129 -6.62 -0.83 -5.57
CA GLU A 129 -5.14 -0.83 -5.56
C GLU A 129 -4.59 -1.91 -4.62
N ILE A 130 -5.21 -2.07 -3.45
CA ILE A 130 -4.85 -3.12 -2.48
C ILE A 130 -5.15 -4.50 -3.08
N ALA A 131 -6.36 -4.72 -3.58
CA ALA A 131 -6.82 -6.02 -4.06
C ALA A 131 -6.12 -6.49 -5.35
N CYS A 132 -5.91 -5.58 -6.31
CA CYS A 132 -5.44 -5.91 -7.65
C CYS A 132 -3.94 -5.64 -7.85
N GLY A 133 -3.35 -4.71 -7.09
CA GLY A 133 -1.95 -4.31 -7.23
C GLY A 133 -0.95 -5.15 -6.42
N ASN A 134 -1.42 -6.16 -5.68
CA ASN A 134 -0.61 -6.97 -4.76
C ASN A 134 -0.86 -8.47 -4.93
N LYS A 135 0.08 -9.28 -4.44
CA LYS A 135 -0.05 -10.74 -4.42
C LYS A 135 -1.12 -11.16 -3.41
N THR A 136 -1.85 -12.23 -3.70
CA THR A 136 -2.92 -12.75 -2.83
C THR A 136 -2.47 -13.02 -1.38
N LEU A 137 -1.26 -13.53 -1.16
CA LEU A 137 -0.73 -13.72 0.19
C LEU A 137 -0.62 -12.40 0.97
N TYR A 138 -0.22 -11.32 0.29
CA TYR A 138 -0.13 -10.01 0.91
C TYR A 138 -1.51 -9.41 1.19
N VAL A 139 -2.48 -9.56 0.26
CA VAL A 139 -3.86 -9.12 0.47
C VAL A 139 -4.47 -9.80 1.70
N ASN A 140 -4.20 -11.09 1.92
CA ASN A 140 -4.63 -11.80 3.12
C ASN A 140 -4.00 -11.22 4.39
N ALA A 141 -2.70 -10.89 4.39
CA ALA A 141 -2.04 -10.23 5.51
C ALA A 141 -2.65 -8.85 5.81
N VAL A 142 -3.04 -8.08 4.78
CA VAL A 142 -3.76 -6.81 4.96
C VAL A 142 -5.11 -7.03 5.63
N ARG A 143 -5.85 -8.08 5.26
CA ARG A 143 -7.13 -8.40 5.89
C ARG A 143 -6.98 -8.80 7.35
N GLU A 144 -5.96 -9.58 7.69
CA GLU A 144 -5.63 -9.93 9.07
C GLU A 144 -5.29 -8.67 9.88
N ALA A 145 -4.41 -7.82 9.37
CA ALA A 145 -4.06 -6.55 10.01
C ALA A 145 -5.28 -5.63 10.18
N TYR A 146 -6.23 -5.64 9.24
CA TYR A 146 -7.46 -4.87 9.34
C TYR A 146 -8.34 -5.33 10.51
N ILE A 147 -8.50 -6.65 10.67
CA ILE A 147 -9.24 -7.24 11.78
C ILE A 147 -8.57 -6.88 13.12
N ASP A 148 -7.25 -6.95 13.19
CA ASP A 148 -6.49 -6.63 14.41
C ASP A 148 -6.63 -5.14 14.80
N LEU A 149 -6.72 -4.24 13.83
CA LEU A 149 -6.85 -2.79 14.07
C LEU A 149 -8.28 -2.36 14.40
N TYR A 150 -9.28 -2.91 13.72
CA TYR A 150 -10.65 -2.37 13.71
C TYR A 150 -11.70 -3.33 14.27
N GLY A 151 -11.37 -4.61 14.47
CA GLY A 151 -12.29 -5.62 15.00
C GLY A 151 -13.40 -6.06 14.03
N CYS A 152 -13.31 -5.67 12.76
CA CYS A 152 -14.20 -6.09 11.68
C CYS A 152 -13.37 -6.44 10.43
N THR A 153 -14.02 -7.03 9.44
CA THR A 153 -13.42 -7.33 8.14
C THR A 153 -13.57 -6.15 7.17
N ILE A 154 -12.69 -6.08 6.16
CA ILE A 154 -12.83 -5.09 5.07
C ILE A 154 -14.16 -5.29 4.34
N GLU A 155 -14.61 -6.54 4.20
CA GLU A 155 -15.89 -6.88 3.58
C GLU A 155 -17.10 -6.32 4.34
N GLU A 156 -17.12 -6.45 5.66
CA GLU A 156 -18.18 -5.87 6.51
C GLU A 156 -18.22 -4.35 6.35
N ASP A 157 -17.08 -3.68 6.39
CA ASP A 157 -17.02 -2.23 6.19
C ASP A 157 -17.42 -1.82 4.76
N ILE A 158 -17.13 -2.62 3.73
CA ILE A 158 -17.66 -2.38 2.37
C ILE A 158 -19.19 -2.52 2.34
N LEU A 159 -19.74 -3.55 3.00
CA LEU A 159 -21.18 -3.79 3.07
C LEU A 159 -21.91 -2.64 3.77
N ASP A 160 -21.30 -2.08 4.83
CA ASP A 160 -21.89 -1.03 5.66
C ASP A 160 -21.70 0.38 5.09
N CYS A 161 -20.53 0.67 4.51
CA CYS A 161 -20.18 2.04 4.11
C CYS A 161 -20.45 2.35 2.63
N VAL A 162 -20.41 1.37 1.73
CA VAL A 162 -20.66 1.64 0.30
C VAL A 162 -22.16 1.52 0.02
N TYR A 163 -22.81 2.57 -0.51
CA TYR A 163 -24.25 2.52 -0.77
C TYR A 163 -24.59 2.03 -2.19
N ASP A 164 -23.77 2.39 -3.17
CA ASP A 164 -23.93 1.97 -4.56
C ASP A 164 -23.71 0.45 -4.69
N MET A 165 -24.75 -0.26 -5.12
CA MET A 165 -24.77 -1.72 -5.19
C MET A 165 -23.78 -2.29 -6.23
N PRO A 166 -23.75 -1.81 -7.49
CA PRO A 166 -22.70 -2.17 -8.44
C PRO A 166 -21.26 -1.97 -7.91
N LEU A 167 -20.96 -0.83 -7.29
CA LEU A 167 -19.64 -0.56 -6.71
C LEU A 167 -19.32 -1.53 -5.57
N LYS A 168 -20.26 -1.70 -4.62
CA LYS A 168 -20.15 -2.64 -3.50
C LYS A 168 -19.84 -4.05 -3.98
N LYS A 169 -20.61 -4.54 -4.95
CA LYS A 169 -20.46 -5.88 -5.51
C LYS A 169 -19.09 -6.06 -6.17
N THR A 170 -18.64 -5.06 -6.91
CA THR A 170 -17.32 -5.05 -7.56
C THR A 170 -16.19 -5.09 -6.52
N LEU A 171 -16.24 -4.23 -5.51
CA LEU A 171 -15.24 -4.18 -4.45
C LEU A 171 -15.15 -5.49 -3.67
N LEU A 172 -16.30 -6.07 -3.29
CA LEU A 172 -16.36 -7.36 -2.60
C LEU A 172 -15.75 -8.49 -3.43
N ALA A 173 -16.06 -8.54 -4.72
CA ALA A 173 -15.49 -9.55 -5.63
C ALA A 173 -13.97 -9.44 -5.72
N LEU A 174 -13.42 -8.22 -5.78
CA LEU A 174 -11.98 -8.00 -5.90
C LEU A 174 -11.24 -8.29 -4.60
N ILE A 175 -11.70 -7.76 -3.45
CA ILE A 175 -11.01 -7.93 -2.16
C ILE A 175 -11.11 -9.37 -1.62
N SER A 176 -12.19 -10.07 -1.96
CA SER A 176 -12.38 -11.49 -1.62
C SER A 176 -11.68 -12.43 -2.59
N SER A 177 -10.95 -11.91 -3.59
CA SER A 177 -10.32 -12.75 -4.60
C SER A 177 -9.15 -13.55 -4.05
N ASN A 178 -9.13 -14.85 -4.35
CA ASN A 178 -8.02 -15.74 -4.05
C ASN A 178 -7.41 -16.27 -5.35
N ARG A 179 -6.70 -15.39 -6.06
CA ARG A 179 -6.10 -15.72 -7.36
C ARG A 179 -4.94 -16.70 -7.20
N HIS A 180 -4.98 -17.77 -7.99
CA HIS A 180 -3.85 -18.69 -8.08
C HIS A 180 -2.77 -18.14 -9.04
N SER A 181 -1.49 -18.28 -8.65
CA SER A 181 -0.32 -17.89 -9.46
C SER A 181 -0.02 -18.86 -10.61
N LYS A 182 -1.04 -19.50 -11.19
CA LYS A 182 -0.82 -20.48 -12.26
C LYS A 182 -0.44 -19.78 -13.56
N GLU A 183 0.73 -20.12 -14.09
CA GLU A 183 1.31 -19.50 -15.29
C GLU A 183 0.78 -20.04 -16.61
N THR A 184 0.12 -21.21 -16.61
CA THR A 184 -0.40 -21.81 -17.85
C THR A 184 -1.66 -21.09 -18.32
N THR A 185 -1.62 -20.46 -19.50
CA THR A 185 -2.77 -19.85 -20.15
C THR A 185 -3.43 -20.82 -21.13
N LYS A 186 -4.75 -20.72 -21.27
CA LYS A 186 -5.54 -21.47 -22.26
C LYS A 186 -6.28 -20.51 -23.16
N LYS A 187 -6.05 -20.61 -24.47
CA LYS A 187 -6.64 -19.70 -25.45
C LYS A 187 -8.14 -19.90 -25.58
N GLU A 188 -8.63 -21.13 -25.48
CA GLU A 188 -10.06 -21.43 -25.55
C GLU A 188 -10.83 -20.73 -24.42
N ILE A 189 -10.25 -20.72 -23.21
CA ILE A 189 -10.82 -20.00 -22.06
C ILE A 189 -10.74 -18.49 -22.28
N ALA A 190 -9.65 -17.97 -22.85
CA ALA A 190 -9.51 -16.55 -23.14
C ALA A 190 -10.60 -16.05 -24.11
N VAL A 191 -10.90 -16.82 -25.16
CA VAL A 191 -11.97 -16.53 -26.13
C VAL A 191 -13.34 -16.54 -25.46
N GLU A 192 -13.62 -17.56 -24.64
CA GLU A 192 -14.90 -17.66 -23.92
C GLU A 192 -15.08 -16.52 -22.92
N ASP A 193 -14.06 -16.24 -22.10
CA ASP A 193 -14.08 -15.16 -21.12
C ASP A 193 -14.24 -13.78 -21.80
N ALA A 194 -13.50 -13.54 -22.89
CA ALA A 194 -13.61 -12.29 -23.66
C ALA A 194 -15.02 -12.11 -24.24
N SER A 195 -15.62 -13.18 -24.76
CA SER A 195 -16.99 -13.14 -25.29
C SER A 195 -18.02 -12.84 -24.21
N LYS A 196 -17.87 -13.43 -23.01
CA LYS A 196 -18.73 -13.14 -21.85
C LYS A 196 -18.58 -11.69 -21.38
N MET A 197 -17.35 -11.17 -21.34
CA MET A 197 -17.08 -9.79 -21.00
C MET A 197 -17.75 -8.83 -21.99
N HIS A 198 -17.61 -9.09 -23.28
CA HIS A 198 -18.23 -8.29 -24.34
C HIS A 198 -19.76 -8.31 -24.28
N GLU A 199 -20.36 -9.47 -23.99
CA GLU A 199 -21.80 -9.62 -23.79
C GLU A 199 -22.32 -8.76 -22.63
N ALA A 200 -21.63 -8.77 -21.49
CA ALA A 200 -21.98 -7.96 -20.33
C ALA A 200 -21.90 -6.46 -20.63
N ILE A 201 -20.83 -6.03 -21.31
CA ILE A 201 -20.62 -4.65 -21.76
C ILE A 201 -21.73 -4.20 -22.72
N ARG A 202 -22.05 -5.01 -23.74
CA ARG A 202 -23.13 -4.68 -24.70
C ARG A 202 -24.49 -4.52 -24.02
N LYS A 203 -24.74 -5.28 -22.97
CA LYS A 203 -25.94 -5.20 -22.14
C LYS A 203 -25.89 -4.06 -21.11
N ARG A 204 -24.77 -3.33 -21.01
CA ARG A 204 -24.49 -2.31 -19.97
C ARG A 204 -24.68 -2.86 -18.54
N ARG A 205 -24.23 -4.09 -18.31
CA ARG A 205 -24.28 -4.78 -17.01
C ARG A 205 -22.86 -5.09 -16.55
N LEU A 206 -22.13 -4.06 -16.18
CA LEU A 206 -20.72 -4.16 -15.76
C LEU A 206 -20.56 -4.85 -14.40
N ASP A 207 -21.64 -4.92 -13.62
CA ASP A 207 -21.74 -5.66 -12.35
C ASP A 207 -22.19 -7.12 -12.52
N ASP A 208 -22.22 -7.64 -13.77
CA ASP A 208 -22.58 -9.02 -14.05
C ASP A 208 -21.69 -10.02 -13.29
N ASP A 209 -22.31 -11.05 -12.70
CA ASP A 209 -21.59 -12.04 -11.88
C ASP A 209 -20.49 -12.75 -12.66
N SER A 210 -20.71 -13.04 -13.95
CA SER A 210 -19.71 -13.70 -14.79
C SER A 210 -18.55 -12.76 -15.07
N PHE A 211 -18.84 -11.49 -15.35
CA PHE A 211 -17.82 -10.46 -15.58
C PHE A 211 -16.92 -10.28 -14.35
N LEU A 212 -17.53 -10.07 -13.18
CA LEU A 212 -16.82 -9.90 -11.91
C LEU A 212 -16.10 -11.18 -11.48
N TRP A 213 -16.67 -12.35 -11.73
CA TRP A 213 -16.01 -13.63 -11.44
C TRP A 213 -14.77 -13.86 -12.29
N ILE A 214 -14.84 -13.57 -13.61
CA ILE A 214 -13.65 -13.63 -14.48
C ILE A 214 -12.60 -12.66 -13.94
N LEU A 215 -12.99 -11.41 -13.72
CA LEU A 215 -12.08 -10.38 -13.24
C LEU A 215 -11.46 -10.73 -11.91
N SER A 216 -12.16 -11.36 -10.96
CA SER A 216 -11.65 -11.65 -9.60
C SER A 216 -10.91 -12.98 -9.49
N THR A 217 -11.31 -14.02 -10.21
CA THR A 217 -10.79 -15.39 -9.96
C THR A 217 -9.71 -15.85 -10.92
N ARG A 218 -9.67 -15.33 -12.14
CA ARG A 218 -8.67 -15.72 -13.13
C ARG A 218 -7.26 -15.31 -12.69
N SER A 219 -6.28 -16.13 -13.05
CA SER A 219 -4.87 -15.79 -12.84
C SER A 219 -4.51 -14.57 -13.69
N ILE A 220 -3.53 -13.80 -13.23
CA ILE A 220 -3.08 -12.58 -13.93
C ILE A 220 -2.63 -12.91 -15.36
N SER A 221 -1.90 -14.02 -15.56
CA SER A 221 -1.49 -14.47 -16.89
C SER A 221 -2.67 -14.78 -17.79
N GLN A 222 -3.72 -15.44 -17.26
CA GLN A 222 -4.93 -15.72 -18.03
C GLN A 222 -5.70 -14.44 -18.35
N LEU A 223 -5.80 -13.50 -17.41
CA LEU A 223 -6.47 -12.21 -17.66
C LEU A 223 -5.76 -11.40 -18.75
N ARG A 224 -4.42 -11.35 -18.73
CA ARG A 224 -3.65 -10.71 -19.80
C ARG A 224 -3.93 -11.32 -21.16
N GLU A 225 -4.00 -12.66 -21.25
CA GLU A 225 -4.37 -13.34 -22.49
C GLU A 225 -5.82 -13.05 -22.90
N THR A 226 -6.75 -13.03 -21.94
CA THR A 226 -8.17 -12.69 -22.18
C THR A 226 -8.30 -11.28 -22.73
N PHE A 227 -7.59 -10.28 -22.19
CA PHE A 227 -7.65 -8.90 -22.67
C PHE A 227 -6.98 -8.72 -24.04
N ALA A 228 -5.86 -9.40 -24.28
CA ALA A 228 -5.24 -9.43 -25.60
C ALA A 228 -6.16 -10.09 -26.65
N THR A 229 -6.83 -11.20 -26.28
CA THR A 229 -7.80 -11.89 -27.12
C THR A 229 -9.03 -11.02 -27.37
N TYR A 230 -9.52 -10.30 -26.36
CA TYR A 230 -10.63 -9.35 -26.48
C TYR A 230 -10.33 -8.31 -27.57
N GLN A 231 -9.15 -7.69 -27.51
CA GLN A 231 -8.73 -6.68 -28.50
C GLN A 231 -8.65 -7.25 -29.91
N GLN A 232 -8.22 -8.51 -30.07
CA GLN A 232 -8.16 -9.19 -31.37
C GLN A 232 -9.55 -9.56 -31.93
N LEU A 233 -10.52 -9.85 -31.07
CA LEU A 233 -11.86 -10.28 -31.48
C LEU A 233 -12.80 -9.11 -31.81
N PHE A 234 -12.64 -7.97 -31.14
CA PHE A 234 -13.58 -6.86 -31.21
C PHE A 234 -12.97 -5.55 -31.74
N ASP A 235 -11.69 -5.55 -32.11
CA ASP A 235 -10.92 -4.40 -32.63
C ASP A 235 -10.86 -3.17 -31.70
N HIS A 236 -11.34 -3.31 -30.46
CA HIS A 236 -11.32 -2.28 -29.42
C HIS A 236 -10.75 -2.89 -28.13
N SER A 237 -10.03 -2.09 -27.35
CA SER A 237 -9.56 -2.54 -26.03
C SER A 237 -10.74 -2.67 -25.06
N LEU A 238 -10.63 -3.58 -24.11
CA LEU A 238 -11.64 -3.77 -23.07
C LEU A 238 -11.88 -2.47 -22.29
N GLU A 239 -10.83 -1.70 -22.00
CA GLU A 239 -10.96 -0.41 -21.31
C GLU A 239 -11.74 0.62 -22.11
N GLN A 240 -11.59 0.65 -23.44
CA GLN A 240 -12.36 1.56 -24.30
C GLN A 240 -13.85 1.21 -24.30
N ASP A 241 -14.17 -0.07 -24.40
CA ASP A 241 -15.57 -0.51 -24.42
C ASP A 241 -16.28 -0.28 -23.09
N ILE A 242 -15.57 -0.45 -21.96
CA ILE A 242 -16.09 -0.08 -20.64
C ILE A 242 -16.30 1.43 -20.55
N ALA A 243 -15.33 2.24 -20.98
CA ALA A 243 -15.45 3.70 -20.97
C ALA A 243 -16.60 4.22 -21.86
N ASN A 244 -16.98 3.47 -22.90
CA ASN A 244 -18.10 3.82 -23.78
C ASN A 244 -19.48 3.45 -23.20
N CYS A 245 -19.55 2.74 -22.07
CA CYS A 245 -20.82 2.40 -21.42
C CYS A 245 -21.47 3.59 -20.71
N GLY A 246 -20.65 4.49 -20.16
CA GLY A 246 -21.04 5.61 -19.33
C GLY A 246 -19.83 6.33 -18.74
N GLU A 247 -20.07 7.35 -17.92
CA GLU A 247 -19.04 8.12 -17.21
C GLU A 247 -19.18 7.98 -15.68
N ASP A 248 -19.79 6.88 -15.21
CA ASP A 248 -20.08 6.70 -13.78
C ASP A 248 -18.85 6.14 -13.03
N ASP A 249 -18.95 6.09 -11.70
CA ASP A 249 -17.88 5.61 -10.82
C ASP A 249 -17.56 4.13 -11.07
N LEU A 250 -18.51 3.34 -11.58
CA LEU A 250 -18.33 1.90 -11.81
C LEU A 250 -17.35 1.62 -12.96
N GLU A 251 -17.52 2.29 -14.09
CA GLU A 251 -16.65 2.18 -15.26
C GLU A 251 -15.22 2.52 -14.87
N ASN A 252 -15.05 3.65 -14.18
CA ASN A 252 -13.75 4.12 -13.72
C ASN A 252 -13.10 3.14 -12.73
N LEU A 253 -13.89 2.55 -11.83
CA LEU A 253 -13.39 1.59 -10.83
C LEU A 253 -12.94 0.29 -11.50
N LEU A 254 -13.69 -0.20 -12.48
CA LEU A 254 -13.35 -1.39 -13.26
C LEU A 254 -12.13 -1.18 -14.14
N ILE A 255 -12.02 -0.01 -14.79
CA ILE A 255 -10.82 0.37 -15.54
C ILE A 255 -9.60 0.42 -14.62
N ALA A 256 -9.74 0.98 -13.41
CA ALA A 256 -8.68 0.97 -12.41
C ALA A 256 -8.30 -0.47 -12.00
N ALA A 257 -9.28 -1.37 -11.82
CA ALA A 257 -9.04 -2.77 -11.49
C ALA A 257 -8.29 -3.52 -12.60
N ILE A 258 -8.67 -3.31 -13.87
CA ILE A 258 -7.99 -3.89 -15.04
C ILE A 258 -6.54 -3.40 -15.12
N ARG A 259 -6.33 -2.08 -14.98
CA ARG A 259 -4.99 -1.48 -14.99
C ARG A 259 -4.12 -1.99 -13.86
N CYS A 260 -4.63 -1.98 -12.62
CA CYS A 260 -3.90 -2.49 -11.44
C CYS A 260 -3.52 -3.96 -11.59
N THR A 261 -4.41 -4.78 -12.14
CA THR A 261 -4.16 -6.23 -12.28
C THR A 261 -3.08 -6.51 -13.32
N CYS A 262 -3.10 -5.79 -14.44
CA CYS A 262 -2.21 -6.08 -15.56
C CYS A 262 -0.89 -5.33 -15.51
N ASN A 263 -0.92 -4.04 -15.16
CA ASN A 263 0.23 -3.15 -15.18
C ASN A 263 0.13 -2.17 -13.98
N PRO A 264 0.35 -2.65 -12.74
CA PRO A 264 0.26 -1.80 -11.55
C PRO A 264 1.22 -0.61 -11.61
N GLU A 265 2.40 -0.78 -12.19
CA GLU A 265 3.39 0.29 -12.37
C GLU A 265 2.82 1.46 -13.17
N LYS A 266 2.14 1.15 -14.28
CA LYS A 266 1.47 2.11 -15.16
C LYS A 266 0.31 2.82 -14.45
N HIS A 267 -0.43 2.08 -13.63
CA HIS A 267 -1.51 2.65 -12.81
C HIS A 267 -0.96 3.66 -11.80
N PHE A 268 0.06 3.30 -11.02
CA PHE A 268 0.64 4.21 -10.02
C PHE A 268 1.34 5.41 -10.65
N ALA A 269 1.99 5.25 -11.82
CA ALA A 269 2.51 6.39 -12.58
C ALA A 269 1.41 7.40 -12.91
N LYS A 270 0.23 6.91 -13.35
CA LYS A 270 -0.94 7.75 -13.60
C LYS A 270 -1.48 8.42 -12.33
N VAL A 271 -1.60 7.69 -11.23
CA VAL A 271 -2.04 8.26 -9.93
C VAL A 271 -1.13 9.38 -9.48
N ILE A 272 0.19 9.20 -9.58
CA ILE A 272 1.18 10.24 -9.26
C ILE A 272 0.97 11.45 -10.17
N ARG A 273 0.87 11.25 -11.48
CA ARG A 273 0.64 12.36 -12.43
C ARG A 273 -0.63 13.13 -12.11
N GLU A 274 -1.75 12.44 -11.92
CA GLU A 274 -3.04 13.07 -11.64
C GLU A 274 -3.06 13.79 -10.30
N SER A 275 -2.24 13.38 -9.34
CA SER A 275 -2.13 14.06 -8.05
C SER A 275 -1.45 15.43 -8.11
N MET A 276 -0.70 15.71 -9.19
CA MET A 276 0.05 16.95 -9.40
C MET A 276 -0.57 17.85 -10.49
N ILE A 277 -1.69 17.43 -11.09
CA ILE A 277 -2.39 18.23 -12.10
C ILE A 277 -3.45 19.07 -11.42
N GLY A 278 -3.37 20.40 -11.59
CA GLY A 278 -4.41 21.34 -11.15
C GLY A 278 -3.86 22.43 -10.24
N ILE A 279 -4.74 23.02 -9.44
CA ILE A 279 -4.36 23.99 -8.41
C ILE A 279 -4.05 23.23 -7.13
N GLY A 280 -2.78 23.24 -6.73
CA GLY A 280 -2.29 22.49 -5.57
C GLY A 280 -2.09 21.00 -5.87
N THR A 281 -1.69 20.28 -4.83
CA THR A 281 -1.34 18.86 -4.90
C THR A 281 -2.38 18.03 -4.16
N ASP A 282 -2.85 16.94 -4.75
CA ASP A 282 -3.60 15.89 -4.04
C ASP A 282 -2.60 15.05 -3.21
N GLU A 283 -2.20 15.60 -2.05
CA GLU A 283 -1.16 14.98 -1.22
C GLU A 283 -1.58 13.60 -0.72
N GLU A 284 -2.88 13.31 -0.61
CA GLU A 284 -3.36 12.00 -0.21
C GLU A 284 -3.06 10.94 -1.27
N SER A 285 -3.40 11.22 -2.53
CA SER A 285 -3.09 10.31 -3.64
C SER A 285 -1.59 10.20 -3.90
N LEU A 286 -0.85 11.32 -3.82
CA LEU A 286 0.60 11.34 -3.99
C LEU A 286 1.30 10.51 -2.91
N ASN A 287 0.96 10.73 -1.64
CA ASN A 287 1.53 9.98 -0.52
C ASN A 287 1.19 8.51 -0.60
N ARG A 288 -0.07 8.16 -0.89
CA ARG A 288 -0.49 6.77 -1.04
C ARG A 288 0.34 6.06 -2.09
N ALA A 289 0.49 6.65 -3.27
CA ALA A 289 1.24 6.04 -4.37
C ALA A 289 2.74 5.91 -4.06
N ILE A 290 3.40 6.97 -3.58
CA ILE A 290 4.85 6.94 -3.32
C ILE A 290 5.17 6.01 -2.13
N VAL A 291 4.48 6.19 -1.00
CA VAL A 291 4.76 5.44 0.24
C VAL A 291 4.47 3.95 0.09
N SER A 292 3.38 3.57 -0.59
CA SER A 292 3.03 2.15 -0.78
C SER A 292 3.96 1.42 -1.76
N ARG A 293 4.57 2.13 -2.72
CA ARG A 293 5.36 1.52 -3.80
C ARG A 293 6.87 1.69 -3.65
N ALA A 294 7.34 2.48 -2.68
CA ALA A 294 8.76 2.78 -2.48
C ALA A 294 9.64 1.52 -2.38
N GLU A 295 9.20 0.48 -1.66
CA GLU A 295 9.96 -0.77 -1.48
C GLU A 295 9.52 -1.89 -2.44
N VAL A 296 8.66 -1.59 -3.42
CA VAL A 296 8.04 -2.59 -4.30
C VAL A 296 8.54 -2.47 -5.73
N ASP A 297 8.26 -1.36 -6.39
CA ASP A 297 8.48 -1.20 -7.84
C ASP A 297 8.65 0.27 -8.29
N MET A 298 9.09 1.15 -7.38
CA MET A 298 9.27 2.58 -7.66
C MET A 298 10.10 2.87 -8.92
N LEU A 299 11.19 2.11 -9.15
CA LEU A 299 12.02 2.26 -10.35
C LEU A 299 11.26 1.95 -11.64
N LYS A 300 10.37 0.96 -11.63
CA LYS A 300 9.56 0.63 -12.81
C LYS A 300 8.45 1.66 -13.02
N ILE A 301 7.88 2.20 -11.94
CA ILE A 301 6.93 3.31 -12.00
C ILE A 301 7.60 4.52 -12.67
N GLU A 302 8.86 4.84 -12.33
CA GLU A 302 9.63 5.92 -12.96
C GLU A 302 9.78 5.70 -14.48
N ILE A 303 10.07 4.46 -14.91
CA ILE A 303 10.19 4.09 -16.33
C ILE A 303 8.84 4.25 -17.05
N GLU A 304 7.76 3.70 -16.50
CA GLU A 304 6.41 3.81 -17.09
C GLU A 304 5.93 5.27 -17.12
N TYR A 305 6.21 6.05 -16.08
CA TYR A 305 5.87 7.47 -16.03
C TYR A 305 6.55 8.25 -17.17
N ALA A 306 7.85 8.03 -17.39
CA ALA A 306 8.58 8.65 -18.49
C ALA A 306 8.00 8.24 -19.85
N ALA A 307 7.69 6.96 -20.03
CA ALA A 307 7.10 6.45 -21.27
C ALA A 307 5.69 7.02 -21.54
N MET A 308 4.89 7.25 -20.49
CA MET A 308 3.51 7.73 -20.62
C MET A 308 3.39 9.24 -20.84
N PHE A 309 4.23 10.02 -20.17
CA PHE A 309 4.04 11.47 -20.04
C PHE A 309 5.16 12.30 -20.66
N ASP A 310 6.20 11.66 -21.22
CA ASP A 310 7.39 12.33 -21.74
C ASP A 310 7.98 13.32 -20.72
N SER A 311 7.94 12.92 -19.44
CA SER A 311 8.35 13.74 -18.30
C SER A 311 9.08 12.90 -17.26
N ASN A 312 9.86 13.56 -16.41
CA ASN A 312 10.59 12.91 -15.34
C ASN A 312 9.78 12.96 -14.04
N LEU A 313 9.43 11.79 -13.49
CA LEU A 313 8.63 11.65 -12.27
C LEU A 313 9.23 12.45 -11.10
N VAL A 314 10.52 12.28 -10.87
CA VAL A 314 11.23 12.92 -9.74
C VAL A 314 11.20 14.43 -9.87
N LYS A 315 11.44 14.95 -11.08
CA LYS A 315 11.40 16.38 -11.39
C LYS A 315 10.01 16.96 -11.18
N ASP A 316 8.97 16.24 -11.62
CA ASP A 316 7.58 16.70 -11.46
C ASP A 316 7.19 16.74 -9.97
N VAL A 317 7.52 15.70 -9.19
CA VAL A 317 7.28 15.69 -7.73
C VAL A 317 8.06 16.82 -7.03
N CYS A 318 9.30 17.07 -7.45
CA CYS A 318 10.11 18.19 -6.94
C CYS A 318 9.51 19.56 -7.30
N GLY A 319 8.87 19.68 -8.47
CA GLY A 319 8.23 20.92 -8.90
C GLY A 319 6.92 21.22 -8.16
N ASP A 320 6.22 20.18 -7.71
CA ASP A 320 4.91 20.29 -7.09
C ASP A 320 4.95 20.27 -5.55
N THR A 321 6.07 19.82 -4.96
CA THR A 321 6.26 19.76 -3.51
C THR A 321 7.40 20.66 -3.04
N SER A 322 7.49 20.94 -1.74
CA SER A 322 8.57 21.78 -1.20
C SER A 322 9.02 21.36 0.20
N GLY A 323 10.21 21.84 0.58
CA GLY A 323 10.74 21.74 1.94
C GLY A 323 11.00 20.30 2.40
N SER A 324 10.76 20.05 3.69
CA SER A 324 11.00 18.74 4.31
C SER A 324 10.10 17.63 3.76
N TYR A 325 8.90 17.99 3.27
CA TYR A 325 7.99 17.05 2.62
C TYR A 325 8.55 16.55 1.29
N GLN A 326 9.03 17.46 0.44
CA GLN A 326 9.71 17.11 -0.81
C GLN A 326 10.90 16.19 -0.53
N ASN A 327 11.79 16.57 0.38
CA ASN A 327 12.98 15.77 0.71
C ASN A 327 12.62 14.34 1.17
N PHE A 328 11.52 14.21 1.93
CA PHE A 328 11.02 12.90 2.35
C PHE A 328 10.56 12.05 1.16
N LEU A 329 9.76 12.61 0.24
CA LEU A 329 9.31 11.90 -0.95
C LEU A 329 10.49 11.52 -1.88
N MET A 330 11.46 12.42 -2.06
CA MET A 330 12.69 12.15 -2.82
C MET A 330 13.46 10.96 -2.24
N THR A 331 13.58 10.91 -0.91
CA THR A 331 14.23 9.79 -0.21
C THR A 331 13.49 8.47 -0.46
N LEU A 332 12.15 8.47 -0.42
CA LEU A 332 11.34 7.28 -0.72
C LEU A 332 11.47 6.82 -2.17
N MET A 333 11.76 7.74 -3.10
CA MET A 333 12.05 7.43 -4.50
C MET A 333 13.51 7.02 -4.74
N GLY A 334 14.33 6.94 -3.68
CA GLY A 334 15.74 6.56 -3.77
C GLY A 334 16.64 7.62 -4.40
N LYS A 335 16.26 8.90 -4.30
CA LYS A 335 17.02 10.04 -4.84
C LYS A 335 17.59 10.87 -3.69
N ASP A 336 18.80 11.41 -3.87
CA ASP A 336 19.37 12.33 -2.90
C ASP A 336 18.65 13.69 -2.99
N PRO A 337 18.10 14.25 -1.90
CA PRO A 337 17.47 15.56 -1.92
C PRO A 337 18.42 16.73 -2.25
N LEU A 338 19.74 16.47 -2.31
CA LEU A 338 20.78 17.48 -2.49
C LEU A 338 21.46 17.47 -3.87
N GLU A 339 21.07 16.56 -4.78
CA GLU A 339 21.53 16.51 -6.19
C GLU A 339 20.56 17.20 -7.17
#